data_AF-A0A7Y0SEX5-F1
#
_entry.id   AF-A0A7Y0SEX5-F1
#
_cell.length_a   1.000
_cell.length_b   1.000
_cell.length_c   1.000
_cell.angle_alpha   90.00
_cell.angle_beta   90.00
_cell.angle_gamma   90.00
#
_symmetry.space_group_name_H-M   'P 1'
#
loop_
_entity.id
_entity.type
_entity.pdbx_description
1 polymer ?
#
loop_
_entity_poly.entity_id
_entity_poly.type
_entity_poly.pdbx_seq_one_letter_code
_entity_poly.pdbx_strand_id
1 'polypeptide(L)'
;QGIEELALLTPKEISDLEAAYKYLRQLENLLQAMADKQTQTLPDCETERLKLATAMKMSCWEQLIEQTQQHMANVHQVFESLIGDDEED
;
A
#
# COMPACT_ATOMS: atom_id res chain seq x y z
N GLN A 1 13.22 -1.63 18.31
CA GLN A 1 14.06 -0.62 17.66
C GLN A 1 13.46 -0.36 16.30
N GLY A 2 12.97 0.87 16.09
CA GLY A 2 12.26 1.26 14.87
C GLY A 2 13.23 1.88 13.84
N ILE A 3 12.85 1.89 12.56
CA ILE A 3 13.64 2.48 11.47
C ILE A 3 13.99 3.96 11.76
N GLU A 4 13.18 4.65 12.57
CA GLU A 4 13.44 6.02 13.04
C GLU A 4 14.73 6.17 13.86
N GLU A 5 15.12 5.15 14.65
CA GLU A 5 16.32 5.21 15.51
C GLU A 5 17.63 5.09 14.71
N LEU A 6 17.55 4.63 13.45
CA LEU A 6 18.71 4.52 12.55
C LEU A 6 18.91 5.79 11.69
N ALA A 7 18.00 6.77 11.76
CA ALA A 7 18.04 8.02 10.99
C ALA A 7 18.17 7.84 9.46
N LEU A 8 17.79 6.68 8.94
CA LEU A 8 17.91 6.33 7.51
C LEU A 8 16.80 6.94 6.65
N LEU A 9 15.74 7.46 7.26
CA LEU A 9 14.59 8.03 6.57
C LEU A 9 14.28 9.43 7.05
N THR A 10 13.90 10.28 6.11
CA THR A 10 13.36 11.61 6.40
C THR A 10 11.97 11.51 7.05
N PRO A 11 11.54 12.52 7.83
CA PRO A 11 10.18 12.56 8.38
C PRO A 11 9.07 12.44 7.32
N LYS A 12 9.36 12.91 6.10
CA LYS A 12 8.44 12.77 4.97
C LYS A 12 8.29 11.32 4.54
N GLU A 13 9.39 10.60 4.36
CA GLU A 13 9.37 9.18 3.98
C GLU A 13 8.68 8.32 5.03
N ILE A 14 8.92 8.60 6.32
CA ILE A 14 8.21 7.93 7.42
C ILE A 14 6.69 8.16 7.29
N SER A 15 6.25 9.41 7.09
CA SER A 15 4.84 9.74 6.93
C SER A 15 4.23 9.07 5.69
N ASP A 16 4.95 9.04 4.56
CA ASP A 16 4.50 8.43 3.32
C ASP A 16 4.39 6.90 3.46
N LEU A 17 5.34 6.25 4.15
CA LEU A 17 5.30 4.83 4.49
C LEU A 17 4.14 4.49 5.44
N GLU A 18 3.92 5.31 6.47
CA GLU A 18 2.77 5.11 7.37
C GLU A 18 1.44 5.20 6.63
N ALA A 19 1.30 6.18 5.73
CA ALA A 19 0.10 6.35 4.92
C ALA A 19 -0.10 5.15 4.00
N ALA A 20 0.96 4.69 3.33
CA ALA A 20 0.92 3.50 2.48
C ALA A 20 0.55 2.25 3.27
N TYR A 21 1.15 2.02 4.45
CA TYR A 21 0.82 0.89 5.31
C TYR A 21 -0.66 0.90 5.72
N LYS A 22 -1.15 2.03 6.23
CA LYS A 22 -2.55 2.18 6.65
C LYS A 22 -3.51 1.90 5.48
N TYR A 23 -3.22 2.45 4.30
CA TYR A 23 -4.03 2.25 3.10
C TYR A 23 -4.02 0.78 2.63
N LEU A 24 -2.85 0.18 2.44
CA LEU A 24 -2.71 -1.18 1.92
C LEU A 24 -3.28 -2.21 2.90
N ARG A 25 -3.10 -2.00 4.20
CA ARG A 25 -3.68 -2.88 5.24
C ARG A 25 -5.21 -2.78 5.27
N GLN A 26 -5.77 -1.58 5.08
CA GLN A 26 -7.22 -1.41 4.96
C GLN A 26 -7.76 -2.14 3.72
N LEU A 27 -7.10 -1.98 2.57
CA LEU A 27 -7.47 -2.66 1.34
C LEU A 27 -7.46 -4.19 1.52
N GLU A 28 -6.38 -4.74 2.08
CA GLU A 28 -6.25 -6.18 2.34
C GLU A 28 -7.33 -6.69 3.29
N ASN A 29 -7.61 -5.97 4.38
CA ASN A 29 -8.67 -6.36 5.32
C ASN A 29 -10.05 -6.42 4.65
N LEU A 30 -10.36 -5.47 3.76
CA LEU A 30 -11.61 -5.49 3.01
C LEU A 30 -11.67 -6.66 2.03
N LEU A 31 -10.57 -6.93 1.32
CA LEU A 31 -10.47 -8.09 0.43
C LEU A 31 -10.72 -9.41 1.19
N GLN A 32 -10.11 -9.56 2.35
CA GLN A 32 -10.25 -10.74 3.20
C GLN A 32 -11.67 -10.89 3.74
N ALA A 33 -12.29 -9.79 4.16
CA ALA A 33 -13.67 -9.78 4.66
C ALA A 33 -14.69 -10.08 3.56
N MET A 34 -14.49 -9.56 2.34
CA MET A 34 -15.38 -9.80 1.20
C MET A 34 -15.28 -11.24 0.68
N ALA A 35 -14.09 -11.82 0.70
CA ALA A 35 -13.84 -13.17 0.19
C ALA A 35 -14.01 -14.28 1.26
N ASP A 36 -14.25 -13.91 2.52
CA ASP A 36 -14.31 -14.80 3.69
C ASP A 36 -13.10 -15.75 3.78
N LYS A 37 -11.92 -15.25 3.38
CA LYS A 37 -10.67 -16.00 3.37
C LYS A 37 -9.48 -15.07 3.39
N GLN A 38 -8.35 -15.58 3.85
CA GLN A 38 -7.08 -14.88 3.67
C GLN A 38 -6.75 -14.80 2.16
N THR A 39 -6.71 -13.59 1.62
CA THR A 39 -6.39 -13.29 0.23
C THR A 39 -5.70 -11.94 0.12
N GLN A 40 -4.81 -11.83 -0.85
CA GLN A 40 -4.14 -10.58 -1.27
C GLN A 40 -4.41 -10.29 -2.76
N THR A 41 -5.24 -11.11 -3.40
CA THR A 41 -5.57 -10.99 -4.81
C THR A 41 -6.77 -10.07 -4.98
N LEU A 42 -6.64 -9.09 -5.87
CA LEU A 42 -7.73 -8.21 -6.26
C LEU A 42 -8.83 -9.00 -6.99
N PRO A 43 -10.11 -8.60 -6.85
CA PRO A 43 -11.20 -9.30 -7.51
C PRO A 43 -11.17 -9.11 -9.04
N ASP A 44 -11.55 -10.16 -9.77
CA ASP A 44 -11.70 -10.12 -11.23
C ASP A 44 -13.10 -9.67 -11.69
N CYS A 45 -14.12 -9.94 -10.88
CA CYS A 45 -15.51 -9.60 -11.21
C CYS A 45 -15.78 -8.10 -11.02
N GLU A 46 -16.40 -7.47 -12.02
CA GLU A 46 -16.74 -6.04 -12.00
C GLU A 46 -17.58 -5.62 -10.78
N THR A 47 -18.55 -6.45 -10.38
CA THR A 47 -19.38 -6.19 -9.19
C THR A 47 -18.55 -6.13 -7.91
N GLU A 48 -17.58 -7.03 -7.74
CA GLU A 48 -16.72 -7.05 -6.56
C GLU A 48 -15.71 -5.91 -6.57
N ARG A 49 -15.22 -5.52 -7.76
CA ARG A 49 -14.40 -4.32 -7.95
C ARG A 49 -15.12 -3.04 -7.52
N LEU A 50 -16.38 -2.88 -7.92
CA LEU A 50 -17.20 -1.72 -7.54
C LEU A 50 -17.50 -1.69 -6.03
N LYS A 51 -17.79 -2.85 -5.43
CA LYS A 51 -17.97 -2.95 -3.97
C LYS A 51 -16.69 -2.55 -3.23
N LEU A 52 -15.54 -3.03 -3.67
CA LEU A 52 -14.25 -2.70 -3.06
C LEU A 52 -13.93 -1.20 -3.19
N ALA A 53 -14.12 -0.63 -4.39
CA ALA A 53 -13.94 0.80 -4.63
C ALA A 53 -14.84 1.65 -3.71
N THR A 54 -16.11 1.28 -3.59
CA THR A 54 -17.06 1.95 -2.71
C THR A 54 -16.65 1.83 -1.23
N ALA A 55 -16.22 0.64 -0.78
CA ALA A 55 -15.78 0.41 0.59
C ALA A 55 -14.50 1.19 0.95
N MET A 56 -13.61 1.39 -0.03
CA MET A 56 -12.41 2.23 0.06
C MET A 56 -12.72 3.72 -0.15
N LYS A 57 -13.99 4.11 -0.34
CA LYS A 57 -14.44 5.50 -0.58
C LYS A 57 -13.87 6.12 -1.86
N MET A 58 -13.66 5.30 -2.89
CA MET A 58 -13.21 5.72 -4.21
C MET A 58 -14.40 5.82 -5.18
N SER A 59 -14.30 6.73 -6.16
CA SER A 59 -15.41 6.99 -7.09
C SER A 59 -15.54 5.90 -8.15
N CYS A 60 -14.44 5.25 -8.50
CA CYS A 60 -14.41 4.15 -9.47
C CYS A 60 -13.24 3.19 -9.18
N TRP A 61 -13.24 2.05 -9.87
CA TRP A 61 -12.22 1.03 -9.74
C TRP A 61 -10.83 1.55 -10.15
N GLU A 62 -10.78 2.35 -11.21
CA GLU A 62 -9.55 2.92 -11.75
C GLU A 62 -8.85 3.81 -10.72
N GLN A 63 -9.60 4.66 -10.01
CA GLN A 63 -9.07 5.49 -8.92
C GLN A 63 -8.50 4.64 -7.78
N LEU A 64 -9.19 3.55 -7.40
CA LEU A 64 -8.68 2.65 -6.37
C LEU A 64 -7.35 2.01 -6.79
N ILE A 65 -7.24 1.59 -8.05
CA ILE A 65 -6.04 0.94 -8.56
C ILE A 65 -4.88 1.91 -8.66
N GLU A 66 -5.13 3.12 -9.18
CA GLU A 66 -4.12 4.18 -9.25
C GLU A 66 -3.57 4.52 -7.86
N GLN A 67 -4.44 4.74 -6.87
CA GLN A 67 -4.02 5.00 -5.49
C GLN A 67 -3.25 3.82 -4.88
N THR A 68 -3.68 2.58 -5.17
CA THR A 68 -2.98 1.38 -4.68
C THR A 68 -1.58 1.27 -5.27
N GLN A 69 -1.44 1.49 -6.57
CA GLN A 69 -0.16 1.48 -7.26
C GLN A 69 0.76 2.60 -6.76
N GLN A 70 0.22 3.79 -6.51
CA GLN A 70 0.99 4.90 -5.95
C GLN A 70 1.56 4.56 -4.57
N HIS A 71 0.75 3.99 -3.67
CA HIS A 71 1.24 3.57 -2.36
C HIS A 71 2.29 2.45 -2.46
N MET A 72 2.11 1.47 -3.36
CA MET A 72 3.11 0.42 -3.60
C MET A 72 4.42 1.00 -4.17
N ALA A 73 4.34 1.92 -5.12
CA ALA A 73 5.50 2.57 -5.72
C ALA A 73 6.28 3.41 -4.69
N ASN A 74 5.57 4.15 -3.82
CA ASN A 74 6.21 4.93 -2.75
C ASN A 74 6.98 4.02 -1.79
N VAL A 75 6.38 2.89 -1.37
CA VAL A 75 7.06 1.91 -0.51
C VAL A 75 8.28 1.33 -1.22
N HIS A 76 8.14 0.99 -2.50
CA HIS A 76 9.24 0.45 -3.30
C HIS A 76 10.41 1.43 -3.42
N GLN A 77 10.13 2.69 -3.74
CA GLN A 77 11.15 3.73 -3.87
C GLN A 77 11.93 3.95 -2.56
N VAL A 78 11.22 4.02 -1.43
CA VAL A 78 11.88 4.18 -0.12
C VAL A 78 12.72 2.95 0.21
N PHE A 79 12.24 1.75 -0.12
CA PHE A 79 12.98 0.51 0.09
C PHE A 79 14.24 0.42 -0.80
N GLU A 80 14.13 0.80 -2.08
CA GLU A 80 15.28 0.87 -3.00
C GLU A 80 16.31 1.88 -2.51
N SER A 81 15.89 3.05 -2.01
CA SER A 81 16.81 4.03 -1.43
C SER A 81 17.53 3.51 -0.19
N LEU A 82 16.85 2.69 0.63
CA LEU A 82 17.45 2.12 1.84
C LEU A 82 18.45 1.00 1.55
N ILE A 83 18.22 0.20 0.51
CA ILE A 83 19.09 -0.94 0.16
C ILE A 83 20.18 -0.54 -0.83
N GLY A 84 19.90 0.43 -1.71
CA GLY A 84 20.86 0.92 -2.70
C GLY A 84 22.02 1.72 -2.11
N ASP A 85 21.91 2.20 -0.88
CA ASP A 85 23.02 2.84 -0.14
C ASP A 85 24.01 1.82 0.46
N ASP A 86 23.70 0.51 0.45
CA ASP A 86 24.60 -0.56 0.94
C ASP A 86 25.53 -1.14 -0.17
N GLU A 87 25.48 -0.65 -1.42
CA GLU A 87 26.36 -1.09 -2.54
C GLU A 87 27.57 -0.15 -2.80
N GLU A 88 28.09 0.56 -1.79
CA GLU A 88 29.44 1.15 -1.83
C GLU A 88 30.43 0.32 -0.99
N ASP A 89 30.94 -0.78 -1.56
CA ASP A 89 32.23 -1.41 -1.20
C ASP A 89 32.93 -2.00 -2.44
#